data_AF-A0A1S3DBF3-F1
#
_entry.id   AF-A0A1S3DBF3-F1
#
_cell.length_a   1.000
_cell.length_b   1.000
_cell.length_c   1.000
_cell.angle_alpha   90.00
_cell.angle_beta   90.00
_cell.angle_gamma   90.00
#
_symmetry.space_group_name_H-M   'P 1'
#
loop_
_entity.id
_entity.type
_entity.pdbx_description
1 polymer ?
#
loop_
_entity_poly.entity_id
_entity_poly.type
_entity_poly.pdbx_seq_one_letter_code
_entity_poly.pdbx_strand_id
1 'polypeptide(L)' 'MSRLLVCISTISLIVCAVSLVSAQKKQAESAPESGILDNFDVDSVLNNGRVLKNYVKCVLNMGPCTAEGREMKRK' A
#
# COMPACT_ATOMS: atom_id res chain seq x y z
N MET A 1 4.16 -35.40 39.05
CA MET A 1 4.20 -34.00 39.51
C MET A 1 5.34 -33.22 38.82
N SER A 2 6.58 -33.73 38.82
CA SER A 2 7.74 -33.07 38.19
C SER A 2 7.61 -32.85 36.68
N ARG A 3 6.99 -33.77 35.93
CA ARG A 3 6.77 -33.64 34.48
C ARG A 3 5.76 -32.54 34.12
N LEU A 4 4.72 -32.36 34.95
CA LEU A 4 3.69 -31.33 34.73
C LEU A 4 4.27 -29.93 34.97
N LEU A 5 5.15 -29.78 35.97
CA LEU A 5 5.79 -28.52 36.32
C LEU A 5 6.82 -28.08 35.26
N VAL A 6 7.51 -29.05 34.63
CA VAL A 6 8.39 -28.80 33.48
C VAL A 6 7.58 -28.30 32.27
N CYS A 7 6.44 -28.92 31.96
CA CYS A 7 5.60 -28.50 30.83
C CYS A 7 5.07 -27.06 30.99
N ILE A 8 4.64 -26.67 32.20
CA ILE A 8 4.15 -25.32 32.47
C ILE A 8 5.27 -24.28 32.28
N SER A 9 6.48 -24.59 32.75
CA SER A 9 7.66 -23.74 32.57
C SER A 9 8.05 -23.58 31.10
N THR A 10 8.04 -24.67 30.33
CA THR A 10 8.38 -24.62 28.90
C THR A 10 7.32 -23.89 28.07
N ILE A 11 6.04 -24.04 28.39
CA ILE A 11 4.94 -23.36 27.68
C ILE A 11 5.03 -21.84 27.92
N SER A 12 5.31 -21.41 29.16
CA SER A 12 5.50 -20.00 29.50
C SER A 12 6.66 -19.35 28.71
N LEU A 13 7.79 -20.06 28.60
CA LEU A 13 8.96 -19.60 27.85
C LEU A 13 8.69 -19.46 26.34
N ILE A 14 7.93 -20.40 25.75
CA ILE A 14 7.57 -20.36 24.33
C ILE A 14 6.62 -19.18 24.03
N VAL A 15 5.63 -18.92 24.89
CA VAL A 15 4.69 -17.80 24.74
C VAL A 15 5.40 -16.44 24.80
N CYS A 16 6.36 -16.28 25.70
CA CYS A 16 7.17 -15.06 25.79
C CYS A 16 8.01 -14.82 24.53
N ALA A 17 8.60 -15.88 23.95
CA ALA A 17 9.41 -15.78 22.73
C ALA A 17 8.57 -15.37 21.50
N VAL A 18 7.34 -15.88 21.37
CA VAL A 18 6.44 -15.52 20.26
C VAL A 18 5.98 -14.06 20.33
N SER A 19 5.75 -13.55 21.54
CA SER A 19 5.25 -12.17 21.73
C SER A 19 6.25 -11.11 21.23
N LEU A 20 7.56 -11.37 21.33
CA LEU A 20 8.62 -10.45 20.90
C LEU A 20 8.72 -10.31 19.37
N VAL A 21 8.23 -11.28 18.59
CA VAL A 21 8.26 -11.24 17.12
C VAL A 21 7.26 -10.22 16.55
N SER A 22 6.21 -9.89 17.29
CA SER A 22 5.15 -8.96 16.88
C SER A 22 5.56 -7.48 16.94
N ALA A 23 6.69 -7.13 17.56
CA ALA A 23 7.12 -5.75 17.75
C ALA A 23 7.86 -5.13 16.54
N GLN A 24 8.12 -5.91 15.48
CA GLN A 24 8.82 -5.43 14.27
C GLN A 24 7.89 -5.02 13.12
N LYS A 25 6.58 -4.86 13.35
CA LYS A 25 5.63 -4.49 12.28
C LYS A 25 4.83 -3.23 12.59
N LYS A 26 5.51 -2.10 12.85
CA LYS A 26 4.94 -0.74 12.74
C LYS A 26 6.01 0.31 12.44
N GLN A 27 6.32 0.49 11.16
CA GLN A 27 6.40 1.85 10.64
C GLN A 27 5.79 1.83 9.24
N ALA A 28 4.60 2.40 9.17
CA ALA A 28 3.97 2.75 7.91
C ALA A 28 4.92 3.70 7.18
N GLU A 29 5.29 3.27 5.99
CA GLU A 29 5.72 4.09 4.87
C GLU A 29 5.03 5.46 4.91
N SER A 30 5.81 6.49 5.22
CA SER A 30 5.48 7.89 4.95
C SER A 30 6.77 8.61 4.62
N ALA A 31 7.48 8.07 3.64
CA ALA A 31 8.23 8.90 2.73
C ALA A 31 7.40 8.97 1.45
N PRO A 32 6.67 10.07 1.17
CA PRO A 32 6.38 10.38 -0.21
C PRO A 32 7.71 10.81 -0.84
N GLU A 33 8.47 9.82 -1.33
CA GLU A 33 9.51 10.02 -2.33
C GLU A 33 8.79 10.64 -3.53
N SER A 34 8.85 11.97 -3.60
CA SER A 34 8.07 12.74 -4.56
C SER A 34 8.75 12.68 -5.93
N GLY A 35 8.68 11.51 -6.56
CA GLY A 35 9.15 11.25 -7.91
C GLY A 35 8.20 11.80 -8.97
N ILE A 36 8.02 13.13 -9.06
CA ILE A 36 7.43 13.89 -10.19
C ILE A 36 5.99 13.52 -10.63
N LEU A 37 5.44 12.38 -10.22
CA LEU A 37 4.06 11.89 -10.45
C LEU A 37 3.16 12.09 -9.22
N ASP A 38 3.70 12.56 -8.09
CA ASP A 38 2.97 12.74 -6.83
C ASP A 38 1.97 13.90 -6.83
N ASN A 39 1.90 14.67 -7.91
CA ASN A 39 0.93 15.74 -8.09
C ASN A 39 -0.23 15.34 -9.03
N PHE A 40 -0.41 14.04 -9.31
CA PHE A 40 -1.63 13.60 -9.99
C PHE A 40 -2.80 13.59 -9.00
N ASP A 41 -3.56 14.68 -9.00
CA ASP A 41 -4.75 14.83 -8.16
C ASP A 41 -5.92 14.02 -8.73
N VAL A 42 -6.07 12.79 -8.21
CA VAL A 42 -7.15 11.86 -8.55
C VAL A 42 -8.51 12.46 -8.21
N ASP A 43 -8.63 13.17 -7.08
CA ASP A 43 -9.89 13.74 -6.62
C ASP A 43 -10.37 14.84 -7.58
N SER A 44 -9.47 15.71 -8.03
CA SER A 44 -9.79 16.71 -9.05
C SER A 44 -10.20 16.09 -10.39
N VAL A 45 -9.61 14.97 -10.78
CA VAL A 45 -9.98 14.25 -12.01
C VAL A 45 -11.35 13.59 -11.87
N LEU A 46 -11.63 12.92 -10.76
CA LEU A 46 -12.92 12.24 -10.52
C LEU A 46 -14.07 13.24 -10.37
N ASN A 47 -13.82 14.39 -9.74
CA ASN A 47 -14.81 15.46 -9.59
C ASN A 47 -15.05 16.26 -10.89
N ASN A 48 -14.18 16.11 -11.89
CA ASN A 48 -14.32 16.75 -13.19
C ASN A 48 -14.61 15.72 -14.29
N GLY A 49 -15.89 15.44 -14.53
CA GLY A 49 -16.33 14.45 -15.52
C GLY A 49 -15.80 14.68 -16.95
N ARG A 50 -15.48 15.93 -17.33
CA ARG A 50 -14.84 16.22 -18.64
C ARG A 50 -13.41 15.69 -18.68
N VAL A 51 -12.65 15.90 -17.61
CA VAL A 51 -11.25 15.48 -17.49
C VAL A 51 -11.18 13.97 -17.39
N LEU A 52 -11.99 13.36 -16.51
CA LEU A 52 -12.07 11.90 -16.38
C LEU A 52 -12.40 11.22 -17.72
N LYS A 53 -13.37 11.73 -18.46
CA LYS A 53 -13.76 11.19 -19.76
C LYS A 53 -12.61 11.21 -20.77
N ASN A 54 -11.72 12.20 -20.70
CA ASN A 54 -10.54 12.26 -21.57
C ASN A 54 -9.50 11.21 -21.18
N TYR A 55 -9.26 11.00 -19.88
CA TYR A 55 -8.39 9.93 -19.38
C TYR A 55 -8.92 8.54 -19.75
N VAL A 56 -10.21 8.29 -19.57
CA VAL A 56 -10.85 7.02 -19.96
C VAL A 56 -10.71 6.77 -21.47
N LYS A 57 -11.01 7.77 -22.30
CA LYS A 57 -10.83 7.66 -23.76
C LYS A 57 -9.38 7.38 -24.14
N CYS A 58 -8.42 8.01 -23.47
CA CYS A 58 -7.00 7.79 -23.69
C CYS A 58 -6.59 6.32 -23.43
N VAL A 59 -7.00 5.76 -22.29
CA VAL A 59 -6.72 4.35 -21.95
C VAL A 59 -7.34 3.41 -23.00
N LEU A 60 -8.56 3.71 -23.45
CA LEU A 60 -9.28 2.95 -24.47
C LEU A 60 -8.83 3.21 -25.93
N ASN A 61 -7.81 4.05 -26.17
CA ASN A 61 -7.38 4.47 -27.52
C ASN A 61 -8.49 5.15 -28.36
N MET A 62 -9.52 5.70 -27.72
CA MET A 62 -10.68 6.35 -28.36
C MET A 62 -10.54 7.88 -28.41
N GLY A 63 -9.33 8.40 -28.20
CA GLY A 63 -9.08 9.84 -28.17
C GLY A 63 -7.64 10.19 -27.78
N PRO A 64 -7.31 11.50 -27.76
CA PRO A 64 -5.98 11.98 -27.42
C PRO A 64 -5.65 11.73 -25.95
N CYS A 65 -4.39 11.38 -25.67
CA CYS A 65 -3.84 11.23 -24.33
C CYS A 65 -3.03 12.46 -23.93
N THR A 66 -3.21 12.93 -22.68
CA THR A 66 -2.30 13.88 -22.05
C THR A 66 -0.90 13.26 -21.85
N ALA A 67 0.11 14.07 -21.53
CA ALA A 67 1.43 13.54 -21.17
C ALA A 67 1.33 12.58 -19.97
N GLU A 68 0.67 13.03 -18.90
CA GLU A 68 0.35 12.23 -17.71
C GLU A 68 -0.40 10.93 -18.06
N GLY A 69 -1.45 11.03 -18.89
CA GLY A 69 -2.24 9.86 -19.29
C GLY A 69 -1.45 8.83 -20.11
N ARG A 70 -0.42 9.27 -20.86
CA ARG A 70 0.48 8.35 -21.58
C ARG A 70 1.42 7.63 -20.64
N GLU A 71 1.88 8.30 -19.59
CA GLU A 71 2.74 7.69 -18.58
C GLU A 71 1.95 6.66 -17.76
N MET A 72 0.75 7.02 -17.30
CA MET A 72 -0.16 6.11 -16.58
C MET A 72 -0.60 4.89 -17.38
N LYS A 73 -0.61 4.98 -18.72
CA LYS A 73 -0.96 3.85 -19.60
C LYS A 73 0.21 2.88 -19.81
N ARG A 74 1.44 3.34 -19.60
CA ARG A 74 2.67 2.55 -19.83
C ARG A 74 3.09 1.74 -18.60
N LYS A 75 2.83 2.27 -17.40
CA LYS A 75 2.91 1.53 -16.13
C LYS A 75 1.69 0.63 -15.96
#